data_AF-A0A6A7M0Q8-F1
#
_entry.id   AF-A0A6A7M0Q8-F1
#
_cell.length_a   1.000
_cell.length_b   1.000
_cell.length_c   1.000
_cell.angle_alpha   90.00
_cell.angle_beta   90.00
_cell.angle_gamma   90.00
#
_symmetry.space_group_name_H-M   'P 1'
#
loop_
_entity.id
_entity.type
_entity.pdbx_description
1 polymer ?
#
loop_
_entity_poly.entity_id
_entity_poly.type
_entity_poly.pdbx_seq_one_letter_code
_entity_poly.pdbx_strand_id
1 'polypeptide(L)'
;MFQTLQTLTILLASIGMALSLAHAIYWVVTPVNKVWLKDEKLDRAGGSFFAAGSAAAESDWKVLRDRWEWPHVARAVLEMLSLVALVVAAVF
;
A
#
# COMPACT_ATOMS: atom_id res chain seq x y z
N MET A 1 -21.02 26.48 11.85
CA MET A 1 -19.59 26.73 11.58
C MET A 1 -18.68 25.78 12.35
N PHE A 2 -18.76 25.70 13.70
CA PHE A 2 -17.91 24.78 14.48
C PHE A 2 -18.10 23.30 14.10
N GLN A 3 -19.35 22.82 13.97
CA GLN A 3 -19.64 21.45 13.53
C GLN A 3 -19.13 21.15 12.11
N THR A 4 -19.35 22.05 11.16
CA THR A 4 -18.85 21.90 9.79
C THR A 4 -17.32 21.74 9.77
N LEU A 5 -16.60 22.61 10.49
CA LEU A 5 -15.14 22.55 10.57
C LEU A 5 -14.67 21.25 11.24
N GLN A 6 -15.34 20.81 12.30
CA GLN A 6 -15.05 19.55 12.97
C GLN A 6 -15.23 18.36 12.03
N THR A 7 -16.33 18.30 11.28
CA THR A 7 -16.59 17.23 10.32
C THR A 7 -15.55 17.20 9.20
N LEU A 8 -15.24 18.36 8.59
CA LEU A 8 -14.21 18.44 7.55
C LEU A 8 -12.84 18.00 8.05
N THR A 9 -12.48 18.37 9.29
CA THR A 9 -11.21 17.96 9.91
C THR A 9 -11.12 16.45 10.05
N ILE A 10 -12.21 15.80 10.51
CA ILE A 10 -12.26 14.34 10.65
C ILE A 10 -12.12 13.65 9.29
N LEU A 11 -12.80 14.16 8.25
CA LEU A 11 -12.72 13.61 6.90
C LEU A 11 -11.29 13.73 6.34
N LEU A 12 -10.66 14.90 6.45
CA LEU A 12 -9.29 15.12 5.99
C LEU A 12 -8.28 14.24 6.72
N ALA A 13 -8.41 14.10 8.05
CA ALA A 13 -7.57 13.19 8.82
C ALA A 13 -7.74 11.73 8.33
N SER A 14 -8.97 11.29 8.10
CA SER A 14 -9.28 9.93 7.64
C SER A 14 -8.69 9.65 6.24
N ILE A 15 -8.82 10.62 5.32
CA ILE A 15 -8.21 10.58 3.97
C ILE A 15 -6.70 10.39 4.07
N GLY A 16 -6.04 11.24 4.87
CA GLY A 16 -4.60 11.20 5.05
C GLY A 16 -4.12 9.87 5.67
N MET A 17 -4.85 9.35 6.66
CA MET A 17 -4.56 8.06 7.28
C MET A 17 -4.69 6.91 6.28
N ALA A 18 -5.78 6.86 5.50
CA ALA A 18 -6.01 5.81 4.51
C ALA A 18 -4.90 5.79 3.44
N LEU A 19 -4.53 6.97 2.90
CA LEU A 19 -3.46 7.09 1.91
C LEU A 19 -2.09 6.71 2.48
N SER A 20 -1.80 7.13 3.72
CA SER A 20 -0.55 6.79 4.39
C SER A 20 -0.43 5.30 4.63
N LEU A 21 -1.53 4.65 5.06
CA LEU A 21 -1.56 3.21 5.27
C LEU A 21 -1.42 2.44 3.96
N ALA A 22 -2.03 2.89 2.86
CA ALA A 22 -1.87 2.27 1.54
C ALA A 22 -0.40 2.30 1.08
N HIS A 23 0.30 3.43 1.30
CA HIS A 23 1.73 3.54 0.99
C HIS A 23 2.59 2.69 1.94
N ALA A 24 2.26 2.64 3.22
CA ALA A 24 2.95 1.78 4.18
C ALA A 24 2.84 0.30 3.76
N ILE A 25 1.66 -0.16 3.35
CA ILE A 25 1.45 -1.53 2.86
C ILE A 25 2.33 -1.81 1.63
N TYR A 26 2.42 -0.89 0.68
CA TYR A 26 3.27 -1.04 -0.50
C TYR A 26 4.74 -1.25 -0.12
N TRP A 27 5.27 -0.40 0.76
CA TRP A 27 6.68 -0.44 1.13
C TRP A 27 7.04 -1.56 2.11
N VAL A 28 6.12 -1.98 2.97
CA VAL A 28 6.37 -3.02 3.98
C VAL A 28 6.19 -4.43 3.41
N VAL A 29 5.29 -4.63 2.43
CA VAL A 29 5.09 -5.94 1.80
C VAL A 29 6.03 -6.18 0.60
N THR A 30 7.16 -5.48 0.61
CA THR A 30 8.27 -5.60 -0.34
C THR A 30 9.02 -6.94 -0.42
N PRO A 31 8.95 -7.94 0.49
CA PRO A 31 9.73 -9.17 0.32
C PRO A 31 9.19 -10.11 -0.78
N VAL A 32 8.08 -9.77 -1.44
CA VAL A 32 7.60 -10.55 -2.60
C VAL A 32 8.29 -10.10 -3.90
N ASN A 33 8.67 -8.83 -4.04
CA ASN A 33 9.34 -8.33 -5.24
C ASN A 33 10.69 -9.00 -5.50
N LYS A 34 11.42 -9.38 -4.45
CA LYS A 34 12.70 -10.09 -4.57
C LYS A 34 12.58 -11.39 -5.39
N VAL A 35 11.48 -12.13 -5.23
CA VAL A 35 11.23 -13.37 -5.97
C VAL A 35 10.89 -13.09 -7.43
N TRP A 36 10.09 -12.04 -7.69
CA TRP A 36 9.67 -11.67 -9.03
C TRP A 36 10.77 -10.97 -9.85
N LEU A 37 11.70 -10.28 -9.19
CA LEU A 37 12.78 -9.51 -9.83
C LEU A 37 14.12 -10.28 -9.91
N LYS A 38 14.15 -11.56 -9.52
CA LYS A 38 15.39 -12.35 -9.40
C LYS A 38 16.17 -12.50 -10.72
N ASP A 39 15.45 -12.52 -11.85
CA ASP A 39 16.01 -12.69 -13.19
C ASP A 39 16.15 -11.34 -13.94
N GLU A 40 15.77 -10.24 -13.28
CA GLU A 40 15.81 -8.90 -13.87
C GLU A 40 17.19 -8.24 -13.66
N LYS A 41 17.67 -7.49 -14.66
CA LYS A 41 18.97 -6.80 -14.57
C LYS A 41 18.81 -5.48 -13.82
N LEU A 42 18.79 -5.57 -12.49
CA LEU A 42 18.77 -4.41 -11.61
C LEU A 42 20.15 -3.72 -11.55
N ASP A 43 20.13 -2.40 -11.41
CA ASP A 43 21.34 -1.63 -11.09
C ASP A 43 21.79 -1.89 -9.64
N ARG A 44 22.97 -1.39 -9.26
CA ARG A 44 23.55 -1.66 -7.94
C ARG A 44 22.65 -1.20 -6.78
N ALA A 45 22.00 -0.05 -6.94
CA ALA A 45 21.11 0.52 -5.93
C ALA A 45 19.83 -0.30 -5.80
N GLY A 46 19.14 -0.60 -6.91
CA GLY A 46 17.93 -1.41 -6.94
C GLY A 46 18.18 -2.84 -6.46
N GLY A 47 19.26 -3.47 -6.90
CA GLY A 47 19.65 -4.81 -6.46
C GLY A 47 19.89 -4.88 -4.94
N SER A 48 20.54 -3.85 -4.36
CA SER A 48 20.76 -3.78 -2.91
C SER A 48 19.46 -3.54 -2.12
N PHE A 49 18.57 -2.70 -2.66
CA PHE A 49 17.27 -2.41 -2.04
C PHE A 49 16.39 -3.66 -1.99
N PHE A 50 16.25 -4.41 -3.09
CA PHE A 50 15.42 -5.62 -3.13
C PHE A 50 16.12 -6.86 -2.54
N ALA A 51 17.43 -6.82 -2.31
CA ALA A 51 18.13 -7.86 -1.57
C ALA A 51 17.77 -7.84 -0.06
N ALA A 52 17.41 -6.68 0.48
CA ALA A 52 16.98 -6.51 1.87
C ALA A 52 15.63 -7.21 2.10
N GLY A 53 15.55 -8.04 3.14
CA GLY A 53 14.39 -8.86 3.45
C GLY A 53 14.67 -10.37 3.36
N SER A 54 13.89 -11.17 4.08
CA SER A 54 14.05 -12.63 4.03
C SER A 54 13.69 -13.13 2.64
N ALA A 55 14.56 -13.96 2.06
CA ALA A 55 14.17 -14.74 0.89
C ALA A 55 12.98 -15.60 1.33
N ALA A 56 11.85 -15.47 0.64
CA ALA A 56 10.79 -16.45 0.80
C ALA A 56 11.41 -17.81 0.46
N ALA A 57 11.32 -18.76 1.39
CA ALA A 57 11.70 -20.14 1.10
C ALA A 57 10.99 -20.58 -0.20
N GLU A 58 11.63 -21.46 -0.96
CA GLU A 58 11.04 -22.05 -2.16
C GLU A 58 9.64 -22.58 -1.80
N SER A 59 8.63 -21.82 -2.22
CA SER A 59 7.24 -21.96 -1.79
C SER A 59 6.37 -22.02 -3.02
N ASP A 60 5.25 -22.73 -2.91
CA ASP A 60 4.28 -22.84 -3.98
C ASP A 60 3.94 -21.45 -4.55
N TRP A 61 3.91 -21.34 -5.88
CA TRP A 61 3.68 -20.08 -6.59
C TRP A 61 2.37 -19.42 -6.17
N LYS A 62 1.37 -20.22 -5.77
CA LYS A 62 0.09 -19.71 -5.24
C LYS A 62 0.30 -18.94 -3.94
N VAL A 63 1.12 -19.44 -3.04
CA VAL A 63 1.42 -18.76 -1.76
C VAL A 63 2.15 -17.43 -2.02
N LEU A 64 3.09 -17.42 -2.98
CA LEU A 64 3.80 -16.20 -3.37
C LEU A 64 2.88 -15.18 -4.02
N ARG A 65 1.99 -15.62 -4.92
CA ARG A 65 0.97 -14.77 -5.54
C ARG A 65 0.02 -14.21 -4.50
N ASP A 66 -0.53 -15.03 -3.61
CA ASP A 66 -1.53 -14.59 -2.64
C ASP A 66 -0.92 -13.57 -1.65
N ARG A 67 0.35 -13.76 -1.27
CA ARG A 67 1.12 -12.79 -0.47
C ARG A 67 1.34 -11.46 -1.19
N TRP A 68 1.35 -11.44 -2.52
CA TRP A 68 1.39 -10.22 -3.30
C TRP A 68 0.00 -9.61 -3.47
N GLU A 69 -1.00 -10.41 -3.80
CA GLU A 69 -2.34 -9.97 -4.21
C GLU A 69 -3.13 -9.34 -3.06
N TRP A 70 -3.15 -9.95 -1.87
CA TRP A 70 -3.91 -9.44 -0.72
C TRP A 70 -3.52 -8.02 -0.27
N PRO A 71 -2.22 -7.68 -0.14
CA PRO A 71 -1.79 -6.31 0.10
C PRO A 71 -2.26 -5.32 -0.98
N HIS A 72 -2.29 -5.73 -2.26
CA HIS A 72 -2.77 -4.87 -3.34
C HIS A 72 -4.28 -4.63 -3.23
N VAL A 73 -5.05 -5.67 -2.89
CA VAL A 73 -6.50 -5.53 -2.61
C VAL A 73 -6.72 -4.60 -1.43
N ALA A 74 -5.98 -4.76 -0.33
CA ALA A 74 -6.09 -3.90 0.84
C ALA A 74 -5.80 -2.43 0.51
N ARG A 75 -4.77 -2.17 -0.31
CA ARG A 75 -4.45 -0.82 -0.80
C ARG A 75 -5.56 -0.23 -1.65
N ALA A 76 -6.08 -1.00 -2.61
CA ALA A 76 -7.18 -0.54 -3.46
C ALA A 76 -8.41 -0.16 -2.62
N VAL A 77 -8.72 -0.94 -1.57
CA VAL A 77 -9.81 -0.61 -0.63
C VAL A 77 -9.52 0.68 0.13
N LEU A 78 -8.31 0.87 0.67
CA LEU A 78 -7.94 2.09 1.39
C LEU A 78 -7.98 3.33 0.49
N GLU A 79 -7.47 3.22 -0.73
CA GLU A 79 -7.49 4.29 -1.73
C GLU A 79 -8.94 4.63 -2.15
N MET A 80 -9.80 3.61 -2.32
CA MET A 80 -11.22 3.81 -2.60
C MET A 80 -11.96 4.49 -1.45
N LEU A 81 -11.72 4.07 -0.21
CA LEU A 81 -12.30 4.70 0.99
C LEU A 81 -11.87 6.17 1.11
N SER A 82 -10.60 6.46 0.80
CA SER A 82 -10.06 7.82 0.77
C SER A 82 -10.75 8.67 -0.30
N LEU A 83 -10.96 8.13 -1.51
CA LEU A 83 -11.69 8.81 -2.58
C LEU A 83 -13.14 9.11 -2.18
N VAL A 84 -13.84 8.14 -1.59
CA VAL A 84 -15.22 8.33 -1.12
C VAL A 84 -15.27 9.42 -0.03
N ALA A 85 -14.37 9.38 0.94
CA ALA A 85 -14.30 10.40 1.99
C ALA A 85 -14.00 11.80 1.42
N LEU A 86 -13.15 11.90 0.40
CA LEU A 86 -12.86 13.15 -0.29
C LEU A 86 -14.09 13.70 -1.02
N VAL A 87 -14.84 12.86 -1.73
CA VAL A 87 -16.08 13.26 -2.40
C VAL A 87 -17.11 13.76 -1.39
N VAL A 88 -17.25 13.06 -0.26
CA VAL A 88 -18.14 13.50 0.84
C VAL A 88 -17.70 14.84 1.41
N ALA A 89 -16.40 15.04 1.65
CA ALA A 89 -15.86 16.29 2.15
C ALA A 89 -16.07 17.46 1.17
N ALA A 90 -16.03 17.20 -0.14
CA ALA A 90 -16.18 18.23 -1.16
C ALA A 90 -17.62 18.77 -1.29
N VAL A 91 -18.62 18.06 -0.76
CA VAL A 91 -20.04 18.44 -0.83
C VAL A 91 -20.65 18.80 0.54
N PHE A 92 -19.81 18.85 1.58
CA PHE A 92 -20.19 19.15 2.97
C PHE A 92 -20.16 20.66 3.26
#